data_AF-A0A0F8XX93-F1
#
_entry.id   AF-A0A0F8XX93-F1
#
_cell.length_a   1.000
_cell.length_b   1.000
_cell.length_c   1.000
_cell.angle_alpha   90.00
_cell.angle_beta   90.00
_cell.angle_gamma   90.00
#
_symmetry.space_group_name_H-M   'P 1'
#
loop_
_entity.id
_entity.type
_entity.pdbx_description
1 polymer ?
#
loop_
_entity_poly.entity_id
_entity_poly.type
_entity_poly.pdbx_seq_one_letter_code
_entity_poly.pdbx_strand_id
1 'polypeptide(L)' 'MPFTTKFEKLQARVKEFYLGRPVPTRFKKEFGKIYNQNEILPLSIKISKSRGIQIEQ' A
#
# COMPACT_ATOMS: atom_id res chain seq x y z
N MET A 1 -7.12 -4.18 -8.86
CA MET A 1 -6.15 -3.24 -8.24
C MET A 1 -6.74 -1.83 -8.35
N PRO A 2 -6.75 -0.99 -7.31
CA PRO A 2 -7.51 0.26 -7.32
C PRO A 2 -6.95 1.26 -8.34
N PHE A 3 -7.72 1.68 -9.35
CA PHE A 3 -7.33 2.77 -10.26
C PHE A 3 -7.60 4.12 -9.58
N THR A 4 -6.55 4.86 -9.25
CA THR A 4 -6.65 6.20 -8.67
C THR A 4 -5.36 6.96 -8.94
N THR A 5 -5.51 8.21 -9.37
CA THR A 5 -4.43 9.18 -9.58
C THR A 5 -4.10 9.99 -8.33
N LYS A 6 -4.89 9.90 -7.26
CA LYS A 6 -4.67 10.62 -6.00
C LYS A 6 -4.10 9.70 -4.92
N PHE A 7 -3.07 10.17 -4.21
CA PHE A 7 -2.42 9.40 -3.14
C PHE A 7 -3.36 9.07 -1.97
N GLU A 8 -4.11 10.04 -1.45
CA GLU A 8 -5.05 9.81 -0.34
C GLU A 8 -6.09 8.72 -0.65
N LYS A 9 -6.68 8.77 -1.86
CA LYS A 9 -7.63 7.75 -2.32
C LYS A 9 -6.97 6.39 -2.52
N LEU A 10 -5.71 6.37 -2.96
CA LEU A 10 -4.94 5.13 -3.05
C LEU A 10 -4.70 4.57 -1.65
N GLN A 11 -4.25 5.39 -0.70
CA GLN A 11 -3.96 4.97 0.66
C GLN A 11 -5.20 4.42 1.36
N ALA A 12 -6.35 5.08 1.24
CA ALA A 12 -7.63 4.58 1.77
C ALA A 12 -7.99 3.21 1.18
N ARG A 13 -7.88 3.05 -0.14
CA ARG A 13 -8.16 1.76 -0.81
C ARG A 13 -7.12 0.68 -0.49
N VAL A 14 -5.85 1.04 -0.34
CA VAL A 14 -4.80 0.10 0.06
C VAL A 14 -5.04 -0.35 1.50
N LYS A 15 -5.45 0.57 2.38
CA LYS A 15 -5.89 0.23 3.75
C LYS A 15 -7.05 -0.76 3.70
N GLU A 16 -8.14 -0.46 3.00
CA GLU A 16 -9.28 -1.38 2.93
C GLU A 16 -8.95 -2.74 2.30
N PHE A 17 -8.13 -2.76 1.26
CA PHE A 17 -7.88 -3.97 0.48
C PHE A 17 -6.83 -4.89 1.11
N TYR A 18 -5.81 -4.31 1.75
CA TYR A 18 -4.66 -5.05 2.26
C TYR A 18 -4.63 -5.18 3.78
N LEU A 19 -5.28 -4.31 4.56
CA LEU A 19 -5.28 -4.42 6.02
C LEU A 19 -5.83 -5.79 6.46
N GLY A 20 -5.08 -6.51 7.29
CA GLY A 20 -5.45 -7.85 7.75
C GLY A 20 -5.29 -8.96 6.70
N ARG A 21 -4.86 -8.65 5.47
CA ARG A 21 -4.52 -9.66 4.46
C ARG A 21 -3.11 -10.20 4.68
N PRO A 22 -2.88 -11.49 4.36
CA PRO A 22 -1.54 -12.07 4.39
C PRO A 22 -0.64 -11.36 3.36
N VAL A 23 0.57 -11.03 3.79
CA VAL A 23 1.58 -10.41 2.93
C VAL A 23 2.13 -11.48 1.98
N PRO A 24 2.26 -11.20 0.67
CA PRO A 24 2.90 -12.12 -0.27
C PRO A 24 4.34 -12.42 0.17
N THR A 25 4.81 -13.64 -0.02
CA THR A 25 6.11 -14.11 0.51
C THR A 25 7.29 -13.21 0.15
N ARG A 26 7.27 -12.59 -1.04
CA ARG A 26 8.33 -11.63 -1.48
C ARG A 26 8.40 -10.38 -0.62
N PHE A 27 7.31 -9.98 0.01
CA PHE A 27 7.18 -8.77 0.81
C PHE A 27 7.12 -9.06 2.31
N LYS A 28 7.09 -10.34 2.72
CA LYS A 28 7.01 -10.72 4.15
C LYS A 28 8.18 -10.22 4.99
N LYS A 29 9.36 -10.06 4.36
CA LYS A 29 10.56 -9.54 5.03
C LYS A 29 10.49 -8.04 5.31
N GLU A 30 9.74 -7.29 4.49
CA GLU A 30 9.54 -5.84 4.65
C GLU A 30 8.32 -5.53 5.53
N PHE A 31 7.17 -6.18 5.30
CA PHE A 31 5.89 -5.81 5.91
C PHE A 31 5.35 -6.85 6.92
N GLY A 32 6.15 -7.86 7.28
CA GLY A 32 5.75 -8.93 8.19
C GLY A 32 4.81 -9.98 7.57
N LYS A 33 4.08 -10.73 8.41
CA LYS A 33 3.19 -11.81 7.94
C LYS A 33 1.83 -11.29 7.44
N ILE A 34 1.34 -10.19 8.00
CA ILE A 34 0.03 -9.58 7.74
C ILE A 34 0.24 -8.07 7.62
N TYR A 35 -0.42 -7.43 6.66
CA TYR A 35 -0.35 -5.98 6.53
C TYR A 35 -1.04 -5.31 7.72
N ASN A 36 -0.27 -4.58 8.51
CA ASN A 36 -0.74 -3.75 9.64
C ASN A 36 -0.90 -2.29 9.21
N GLN A 37 -1.60 -1.48 10.01
CA GLN A 37 -1.78 -0.04 9.70
C GLN A 37 -0.45 0.70 9.45
N ASN A 38 0.59 0.37 10.22
CA ASN A 38 1.94 0.95 10.06
C ASN A 38 2.57 0.61 8.70
N GLU A 39 2.20 -0.54 8.13
CA GLU A 39 2.73 -1.09 6.88
C GLU A 39 1.96 -0.60 5.64
N ILE A 40 0.74 -0.08 5.83
CA ILE A 40 -0.09 0.46 4.74
C ILE A 40 0.56 1.70 4.11
N LEU A 41 1.21 2.54 4.91
CA LEU A 41 1.84 3.77 4.46
C LEU A 41 3.03 3.51 3.50
N PRO A 42 4.04 2.70 3.88
CA PRO A 42 5.11 2.32 2.96
C PRO A 42 4.62 1.51 1.75
N LEU A 43 3.60 0.66 1.91
CA LEU A 43 3.00 -0.08 0.80
C LEU A 43 2.33 0.86 -0.21
N SER A 44 1.57 1.84 0.28
CA SER A 44 0.91 2.86 -0.55
C SER A 44 1.94 3.69 -1.31
N ILE A 45 3.04 4.08 -0.67
CA ILE A 45 4.17 4.77 -1.32
C ILE A 45 4.78 3.91 -2.44
N LYS A 46 5.01 2.62 -2.18
CA LYS A 46 5.61 1.69 -3.16
C LYS A 46 4.68 1.49 -4.36
N ILE A 47 3.37 1.37 -4.13
CA ILE A 47 2.35 1.29 -5.18
C ILE A 47 2.27 2.61 -5.97
N SER A 48 2.33 3.76 -5.30
CA SER A 48 2.33 5.08 -5.93
C SER A 48 3.53 5.29 -6.84
N LYS A 49 4.74 4.98 -6.36
CA LYS A 49 5.98 5.03 -7.17
C LYS A 49 5.89 4.12 -8.38
N SER A 50 5.41 2.88 -8.21
CA SER A 50 5.23 1.93 -9.31
C SER A 50 4.22 2.39 -10.36
N ARG A 51 3.36 3.35 -10.03
CA ARG A 51 2.26 3.83 -10.90
C ARG A 51 2.45 5.26 -11.39
N GLY A 52 3.54 5.93 -11.00
CA GLY A 52 3.77 7.34 -11.32
C GLY A 52 2.74 8.28 -10.68
N ILE A 53 2.13 7.88 -9.55
CA ILE A 53 1.22 8.75 -8.79
C ILE A 53 2.07 9.74 -8.01
N GLN A 54 1.85 11.04 -8.20
CA GLN A 54 2.50 12.08 -7.41
C GLN A 54 2.08 11.94 -5.94
N ILE A 55 3.08 11.76 -5.09
CA ILE A 55 2.95 11.80 -3.63
C ILE A 55 3.26 13.25 -3.28
N GLU A 56 2.25 14.13 -3.27
CA GLU A 56 2.42 15.45 -2.65
C GLU A 56 2.72 15.24 -1.17
N GLN A 57 3.85 15.79 -0.72
CA GLN A 57 4.40 15.65 0.62
C GLN A 57 4.04 16.86 1.47
#